data_AF-A0A7I8XQN7-F1
#
_entry.id   AF-A0A7I8XQN7-F1
#
_cell.length_a   1.000
_cell.length_b   1.000
_cell.length_c   1.000
_cell.angle_alpha   90.00
_cell.angle_beta   90.00
_cell.angle_gamma   90.00
#
_symmetry.space_group_name_H-M   'P 1'
#
loop_
_entity.id
_entity.type
_entity.pdbx_description
1 polymer ?
#
loop_
_entity_poly.entity_id
_entity_poly.type
_entity_poly.pdbx_seq_one_letter_code
_entity_poly.pdbx_strand_id
1 'polypeptide(L)'
;MLAKIFRPALRTARNSHHAPLPNHGATLPDMTKWKPQTPTSFIHDGYAMSKVPFNVRNHRLFTLKATIFLAIGFWAPFIVVEYQLRKANQ
;
A
#
# COMPACT_ATOMS: atom_id res chain seq x y z
N MET A 1 -18.02 -5.22 -26.59
CA MET A 1 -18.66 -4.88 -25.29
C MET A 1 -17.69 -4.85 -24.10
N LEU A 2 -16.60 -5.64 -24.09
CA LEU A 2 -15.59 -5.67 -23.01
C LEU A 2 -14.97 -4.30 -22.68
N ALA A 3 -14.65 -3.47 -23.68
CA ALA A 3 -14.01 -2.18 -23.46
C ALA A 3 -14.86 -1.20 -22.63
N LYS A 4 -16.20 -1.31 -22.62
CA LYS A 4 -17.07 -0.46 -21.79
C LYS A 4 -17.01 -0.83 -20.30
N ILE A 5 -16.66 -2.08 -19.98
CA ILE A 5 -16.56 -2.61 -18.61
C ILE A 5 -15.18 -2.29 -18.01
N PHE A 6 -14.11 -2.31 -18.82
CA PHE A 6 -12.77 -2.00 -18.34
C PHE A 6 -12.46 -0.49 -18.28
N ARG A 7 -13.13 0.33 -19.09
CA ARG A 7 -12.99 1.80 -19.07
C ARG A 7 -13.25 2.44 -17.70
N PRO A 8 -14.30 2.07 -16.93
CA PRO A 8 -14.46 2.60 -15.58
C PRO A 8 -13.33 2.13 -14.66
N ALA A 9 -12.92 0.86 -14.69
CA ALA A 9 -11.82 0.36 -13.87
C ALA A 9 -10.48 1.07 -14.16
N LEU A 10 -10.15 1.29 -15.43
CA LEU A 10 -8.96 2.04 -15.83
C LEU A 10 -9.05 3.53 -15.46
N ARG A 11 -10.24 4.14 -15.57
CA ARG A 11 -10.47 5.53 -15.13
C ARG A 11 -10.36 5.66 -13.61
N THR A 12 -10.87 4.68 -12.86
CA THR A 12 -10.74 4.60 -11.40
C THR A 12 -9.27 4.54 -11.02
N ALA A 13 -8.49 3.62 -11.60
CA ALA A 13 -7.05 3.51 -11.34
C ALA A 13 -6.28 4.79 -11.70
N ARG A 14 -6.62 5.45 -12.82
CA ARG A 14 -5.99 6.72 -13.23
C ARG A 14 -6.34 7.89 -12.32
N ASN A 15 -7.59 7.97 -11.86
CA ASN A 15 -8.06 9.04 -11.00
C ASN A 15 -7.61 8.86 -9.54
N SER A 16 -7.30 7.63 -9.10
CA SER A 16 -6.67 7.35 -7.81
C SER A 16 -5.25 7.92 -7.69
N HIS A 17 -4.57 8.18 -8.81
CA HIS A 17 -3.21 8.71 -8.84
C HIS A 17 -3.15 10.25 -8.89
N HIS A 18 -4.30 10.91 -9.10
CA HIS A 18 -4.45 12.36 -9.07
C HIS A 18 -5.54 12.73 -8.08
N ALA A 19 -5.20 12.73 -6.79
CA ALA A 19 -5.97 13.53 -5.85
C ALA A 19 -5.93 14.99 -6.34
N PRO A 20 -7.07 15.64 -6.65
CA PRO A 20 -7.08 17.07 -6.85
C PRO A 20 -6.79 17.70 -5.49
N LEU A 21 -5.63 18.34 -5.37
CA LEU A 21 -5.43 19.36 -4.35
C LEU A 21 -6.49 20.44 -4.60
N PRO A 22 -7.36 20.77 -3.64
CA PRO A 22 -8.12 21.99 -3.73
C PRO A 22 -7.11 23.12 -3.49
N ASN A 23 -6.89 23.92 -4.53
CA ASN A 23 -6.57 25.34 -4.44
C ASN A 23 -5.08 25.75 -4.42
N HIS A 24 -4.41 25.66 -5.57
CA HIS A 24 -3.88 26.91 -6.15
C HIS A 24 -5.09 27.66 -6.67
N GLY A 25 -5.33 28.94 -6.31
CA GLY A 25 -6.29 29.74 -7.09
C GLY A 25 -7.60 29.01 -7.40
N ALA A 26 -8.39 28.63 -6.39
CA ALA A 26 -8.71 29.58 -5.34
C ALA A 26 -8.96 28.95 -3.97
N THR A 27 -8.18 29.46 -3.00
CA THR A 27 -8.49 29.59 -1.56
C THR A 27 -8.58 28.32 -0.71
N LEU A 28 -7.54 28.12 0.11
CA LEU A 28 -7.47 27.44 1.42
C LEU A 28 -8.12 26.04 1.53
N PRO A 29 -7.52 25.06 2.22
CA PRO A 29 -8.18 23.77 2.42
C PRO A 29 -9.41 24.00 3.30
N ASP A 30 -10.54 24.15 2.62
CA ASP A 30 -11.86 24.26 3.17
C ASP A 30 -12.15 23.00 3.98
N MET A 31 -11.82 23.06 5.27
CA MET A 31 -12.12 22.02 6.26
C MET A 31 -13.64 21.80 6.41
N THR A 32 -14.50 22.55 5.69
CA THR A 32 -15.95 22.34 5.68
C THR A 32 -16.41 21.26 4.69
N LYS A 33 -15.52 20.74 3.82
CA LYS A 33 -15.89 19.71 2.82
C LYS A 33 -15.56 18.29 3.24
N TRP A 34 -15.74 17.93 4.51
CA TRP A 34 -15.93 16.52 4.85
C TRP A 34 -17.26 16.08 4.25
N LYS A 35 -17.21 15.29 3.17
CA LYS A 35 -18.40 14.63 2.63
C LYS A 35 -18.46 13.21 3.21
N PRO A 36 -19.60 12.79 3.78
CA PRO A 36 -19.77 11.40 4.19
C PRO A 36 -19.52 10.47 3.00
N GLN A 37 -18.88 9.34 3.28
CA GLN A 37 -18.62 8.30 2.29
C GLN A 37 -19.94 7.84 1.69
N THR A 38 -20.12 8.01 0.38
CA THR A 38 -21.30 7.53 -0.33
C THR A 38 -21.07 6.09 -0.82
N PRO A 39 -22.12 5.29 -1.09
CA PRO A 39 -21.97 3.90 -1.55
C PRO A 39 -21.15 3.75 -2.85
N THR A 40 -21.02 4.84 -3.60
CA THR A 40 -20.29 4.91 -4.87
C THR A 40 -19.04 5.78 -4.81
N SER A 41 -18.77 6.45 -3.67
CA SER A 41 -17.55 7.23 -3.51
C SER A 41 -16.37 6.34 -3.16
N PHE A 42 -15.18 6.87 -3.37
CA PHE A 42 -13.97 6.26 -2.87
C PHE A 42 -14.01 6.12 -1.36
N ILE A 43 -13.39 5.06 -0.85
CA ILE A 43 -13.13 4.89 0.57
C ILE A 43 -12.08 5.95 0.96
N HIS A 44 -12.50 6.97 1.70
CA HIS A 44 -11.64 8.07 2.17
C HIS A 44 -10.95 7.72 3.48
N ASP A 45 -11.05 6.47 3.89
CA ASP A 45 -10.57 5.96 5.15
C ASP A 45 -9.04 5.83 5.08
N GLY A 46 -8.33 6.88 5.50
CA GLY A 46 -6.94 6.76 5.96
C GLY A 46 -6.77 5.68 7.04
N TYR A 47 -7.89 5.12 7.54
CA TYR A 47 -8.01 4.03 8.48
C TYR A 47 -7.25 2.76 8.08
N ALA A 48 -7.28 2.35 6.79
CA ALA A 48 -6.64 1.11 6.35
C ALA A 48 -5.11 1.14 6.51
N MET A 49 -4.48 2.31 6.32
CA MET A 49 -3.04 2.50 6.45
C MET A 49 -2.62 3.10 7.80
N SER A 50 -3.57 3.65 8.59
CA SER A 50 -3.29 4.20 9.92
C SER A 50 -3.06 3.13 11.00
N LYS A 51 -3.52 1.89 10.77
CA LYS A 51 -3.47 0.81 11.76
C LYS A 51 -2.26 -0.10 11.64
N VAL A 52 -1.45 0.04 10.59
CA VAL A 52 -0.27 -0.81 10.42
C VAL A 52 0.91 -0.25 11.22
N PRO A 53 1.67 -1.08 11.94
CA PRO A 53 2.79 -0.64 12.77
C PRO A 53 4.03 -0.23 11.95
N PHE A 54 3.90 -0.11 10.62
CA PHE A 54 4.97 0.25 9.71
C PHE A 54 4.52 1.33 8.74
N ASN A 55 5.44 2.23 8.41
CA ASN A 55 5.17 3.33 7.49
C ASN A 55 5.11 2.82 6.04
N VAL A 56 3.98 3.05 5.40
CA VAL A 56 3.63 2.65 4.03
C VAL A 56 3.61 3.82 3.04
N ARG A 57 3.89 5.04 3.50
CA ARG A 57 3.80 6.27 2.67
C ARG A 57 4.82 6.27 1.53
N ASN A 58 6.00 5.68 1.73
CA ASN A 58 7.02 5.54 0.70
C ASN A 58 7.05 4.11 0.17
N HIS A 59 6.51 3.89 -1.02
CA HIS A 59 6.40 2.56 -1.62
C HIS A 59 7.76 1.86 -1.79
N ARG A 60 8.84 2.58 -2.10
CA ARG A 60 10.17 1.98 -2.30
C ARG A 60 10.75 1.46 -0.99
N LEU A 61 10.67 2.28 0.07
CA LEU A 61 11.13 1.88 1.40
C LEU A 61 10.26 0.76 1.98
N PHE A 62 8.95 0.81 1.74
CA PHE A 62 8.04 -0.24 2.14
C PHE A 62 8.38 -1.57 1.45
N THR A 63 8.55 -1.58 0.14
CA THR A 63 8.94 -2.78 -0.62
C THR A 63 10.27 -3.33 -0.11
N LEU A 64 11.28 -2.49 0.10
CA LEU A 64 12.56 -2.93 0.65
C LEU A 64 12.41 -3.61 2.02
N LYS A 65 11.66 -2.99 2.94
CA LYS A 65 11.41 -3.56 4.28
C LYS A 65 10.65 -4.88 4.20
N ALA A 66 9.61 -4.95 3.36
CA ALA A 66 8.82 -6.15 3.18
C ALA A 66 9.65 -7.30 2.61
N THR A 67 10.48 -7.03 1.60
CA THR A 67 11.37 -8.04 1.01
C THR A 67 12.38 -8.57 2.02
N ILE A 68 13.04 -7.69 2.79
CA ILE A 68 14.00 -8.12 3.83
C ILE A 68 13.32 -8.97 4.89
N PHE A 69 12.15 -8.54 5.38
CA PHE A 69 11.38 -9.27 6.39
C PHE A 69 11.01 -10.69 5.91
N LEU A 70 10.50 -10.81 4.68
CA LEU A 70 10.17 -12.11 4.07
C LEU A 70 11.41 -12.96 3.80
N ALA A 71 12.49 -12.34 3.31
CA ALA A 71 13.74 -13.05 3.01
C ALA A 71 14.34 -13.70 4.26
N ILE A 72 14.32 -13.01 5.41
CA ILE A 72 14.82 -13.58 6.67
C ILE A 72 14.03 -14.84 7.06
N GLY A 73 12.69 -14.77 7.01
CA GLY A 73 11.84 -15.93 7.32
C GLY A 73 12.04 -17.09 6.33
N PHE A 74 12.24 -16.78 5.05
CA PHE A 74 12.51 -17.77 4.02
C PHE A 74 13.87 -18.46 4.20
N TRP A 75 14.92 -17.72 4.58
CA TRP A 75 16.28 -18.25 4.75
C TRP A 75 16.48 -18.98 6.08
N ALA A 76 15.72 -18.65 7.12
CA ALA A 76 15.84 -19.22 8.45
C ALA A 76 15.94 -20.76 8.49
N PRO A 77 15.02 -21.55 7.87
CA PRO A 77 15.12 -23.02 7.92
C PRO A 77 16.39 -23.56 7.27
N PHE A 78 16.89 -22.95 6.19
CA PHE A 78 18.11 -23.40 5.50
C PHE A 78 19.35 -23.20 6.37
N ILE A 79 19.44 -22.05 7.05
CA ILE A 79 20.53 -21.76 7.99
C ILE A 79 20.51 -22.76 9.15
N VAL A 80 19.32 -23.08 9.67
CA VAL A 80 19.16 -24.07 10.74
C VAL A 80 19.61 -25.46 10.29
N VAL A 81 19.20 -25.91 9.09
CA VAL A 81 19.62 -27.20 8.53
C VAL A 81 21.13 -27.25 8.36
N GLU A 82 21.73 -26.20 7.78
CA GLU A 82 23.18 -26.12 7.61
C GLU A 82 23.92 -26.19 8.95
N TYR A 83 23.42 -25.49 9.97
CA TYR A 83 23.97 -25.57 11.32
C TYR A 83 23.90 -27.00 11.88
N GLN A 84 22.76 -27.67 11.73
CA GLN A 84 22.60 -29.06 12.21
C GLN A 84 23.50 -30.04 11.47
N LEU A 85 23.65 -29.89 10.15
CA LEU A 85 24.56 -30.72 9.36
C LEU A 85 26.01 -30.53 9.78
N ARG A 86 26.46 -29.29 9.96
CA ARG A 86 27.81 -28.98 10.46
C ARG A 86 28.05 -29.57 11.84
N LYS A 87 27.05 -29.47 12.74
CA LYS A 87 27.10 -30.03 14.09
C LYS A 87 27.16 -31.56 14.09
N ALA A 88 26.40 -32.22 13.22
CA ALA A 88 26.37 -33.69 13.13
C ALA A 88 27.63 -34.30 12.50
N ASN A 89 28.41 -33.49 11.77
CA ASN A 89 29.66 -33.90 11.12
C ASN A 89 30.91 -33.60 11.95
N GLN A 90 30.73 -33.15 13.20
CA GLN A 90 31.76 -33.04 14.25
C GLN A 90 31.64 -34.21 15.22
#